data_AF-A0A970TLU7-F1
#
_entry.id   AF-A0A970TLU7-F1
#
_cell.length_a   1.000
_cell.length_b   1.000
_cell.length_c   1.000
_cell.angle_alpha   90.00
_cell.angle_beta   90.00
_cell.angle_gamma   90.00
#
_symmetry.space_group_name_H-M   'P 1'
#
loop_
_entity.id
_entity.type
_entity.pdbx_description
1 polymer ?
#
loop_
_entity_poly.entity_id
_entity_poly.type
_entity_poly.pdbx_seq_one_letter_code
_entity_poly.pdbx_strand_id
1 'polypeptide(L)'
;MERNERLLSALTRLKPLYFECRRTALAISLAITLDKEEAYRAAENVFFYVGKRLYRHKEAVIQPDDILSRAAKEAPAKKGSDDFVPFSGLDKREKCAWVMHHVLAFGDERSSKLLSVDLEAYLSALATADAALMNVSPSWFAAMLDRFLGAHEMWETVVFRLERHYRGTRLVGRIVLTLVTLAAAAVMGIEAWTAFKVFRLPSESNSAVIADVYSSEQYYKRLTSATGADNSRVSATLLERLENMGDAQLLRVSFRFYDPDAMSRVTTPSGDTLLSLYTDMYQKGNERGLKHRFIAHAIQEYYGDYVMPLLPEMREADFRSSYDSVYDAALTLSSKGSSGPISEILSSREQFDDYLYSDAFLGEVLPVARLLQLEKRLQDAGFAPEDGTLVDAYEEAVFAFRNPSGLDGTYSPAPFAFSREETDTFFALREDLGKKLYAMLVDTCTAALPNKGLTSDVVGSTDCSLFSATLTKRDVMDLSLNDVRFYFLGVAAPYMEEYPANIEHALAAAIAENKLLKQAVYKVDKEFLPYSINYMAPLNLPQGFIDQLRAQVSSKDTLFEQLLGFQYDLRFAHPLNVSGYRILRRFLQGASDDAGYCLQAFKNFTKMSPN
;
A
#
# COMPACT_ATOMS: atom_id res chain seq x y z
N MET A 1 -49.58 17.67 -17.58
CA MET A 1 -50.47 17.21 -18.65
C MET A 1 -49.80 16.16 -19.52
N GLU A 2 -48.60 16.41 -20.08
CA GLU A 2 -47.83 15.49 -20.95
C GLU A 2 -47.67 14.01 -20.50
N ARG A 3 -47.56 13.69 -19.20
CA ARG A 3 -47.38 12.28 -18.76
C ARG A 3 -48.69 11.50 -18.59
N ASN A 4 -49.83 12.18 -18.39
CA ASN A 4 -51.14 11.54 -18.50
C ASN A 4 -51.44 11.21 -19.97
N GLU A 5 -51.00 12.07 -20.90
CA GLU A 5 -51.06 11.80 -22.34
C GLU A 5 -50.18 10.62 -22.76
N ARG A 6 -49.01 10.44 -22.14
CA ARG A 6 -48.15 9.26 -22.40
C ARG A 6 -48.75 7.95 -21.89
N LEU A 7 -49.33 7.95 -20.68
CA LEU A 7 -50.03 6.77 -20.18
C LEU A 7 -51.26 6.46 -21.02
N LEU A 8 -52.04 7.49 -21.36
CA LEU A 8 -53.19 7.36 -22.24
C LEU A 8 -52.77 6.82 -23.61
N SER A 9 -51.71 7.34 -24.21
CA SER A 9 -51.14 6.85 -25.48
C SER A 9 -50.69 5.40 -25.40
N ALA A 10 -50.01 4.99 -24.31
CA ALA A 10 -49.61 3.60 -24.10
C ALA A 10 -50.83 2.67 -23.97
N LEU A 11 -51.87 3.10 -23.24
CA LEU A 11 -53.12 2.34 -23.10
C LEU A 11 -53.89 2.26 -24.42
N THR A 12 -53.97 3.35 -25.19
CA THR A 12 -54.60 3.37 -26.52
C THR A 12 -53.92 2.40 -27.48
N ARG A 13 -52.59 2.25 -27.40
CA ARG A 13 -51.81 1.33 -28.22
C ARG A 13 -51.85 -0.11 -27.72
N LEU A 14 -51.94 -0.32 -26.40
CA LEU A 14 -52.04 -1.65 -25.80
C LEU A 14 -53.43 -2.26 -26.03
N LYS A 15 -54.49 -1.45 -26.02
CA LYS A 15 -55.88 -1.90 -26.16
C LYS A 15 -56.13 -2.80 -27.38
N PRO A 16 -55.74 -2.44 -28.63
CA PRO A 16 -55.93 -3.31 -29.78
C PRO A 16 -55.16 -4.64 -29.65
N LEU A 17 -53.89 -4.58 -29.23
CA LEU A 17 -53.07 -5.78 -29.01
C LEU A 17 -53.65 -6.70 -27.94
N TYR A 18 -54.24 -6.12 -26.90
CA TYR A 18 -54.96 -6.88 -25.87
C TYR A 18 -56.15 -7.62 -26.45
N PHE A 19 -57.05 -6.94 -27.17
CA PHE A 19 -58.24 -7.59 -27.72
C PHE A 19 -57.90 -8.63 -28.79
N GLU A 20 -56.83 -8.40 -29.56
CA GLU A 20 -56.33 -9.35 -30.56
C GLU A 20 -55.71 -10.60 -29.92
N CYS A 21 -54.90 -10.43 -28.86
CA CYS A 21 -54.09 -11.53 -28.32
C CYS A 21 -54.65 -12.17 -27.04
N ARG A 22 -55.65 -11.59 -26.37
CA ARG A 22 -56.11 -12.04 -25.04
C ARG A 22 -56.52 -13.50 -25.00
N ARG A 23 -57.22 -13.98 -26.04
CA ARG A 23 -57.67 -15.37 -26.14
C ARG A 23 -56.47 -16.31 -26.23
N THR A 24 -55.54 -15.98 -27.12
CA THR A 24 -54.34 -16.77 -27.38
C THR A 24 -53.37 -16.77 -26.20
N ALA A 25 -53.14 -15.61 -25.58
CA ALA A 25 -52.28 -15.47 -24.40
C ALA A 25 -52.85 -16.23 -23.20
N LEU A 26 -54.18 -16.20 -23.01
CA LEU A 26 -54.85 -16.98 -21.97
C LEU A 26 -54.80 -18.49 -22.27
N ALA A 27 -54.99 -18.90 -23.53
CA ALA A 27 -54.90 -20.31 -23.93
C ALA A 27 -53.51 -20.90 -23.62
N ILE A 28 -52.45 -20.18 -23.99
CA ILE A 28 -51.07 -20.57 -23.72
C ILE A 28 -50.81 -20.58 -22.21
N SER A 29 -51.24 -19.54 -21.49
CA SER A 29 -51.05 -19.49 -20.03
C SER A 29 -51.76 -20.63 -19.32
N LEU A 30 -52.99 -20.94 -19.73
CA LEU A 30 -53.81 -22.02 -19.18
C LEU A 30 -53.20 -23.40 -19.47
N ALA A 31 -52.65 -23.61 -20.67
CA ALA A 31 -51.97 -24.84 -21.03
C ALA A 31 -50.78 -25.14 -20.09
N ILE A 32 -50.12 -24.09 -19.59
CA ILE A 32 -48.90 -24.18 -18.79
C ILE A 32 -49.22 -24.28 -17.30
N THR A 33 -50.14 -23.44 -16.80
CA THR A 33 -50.48 -23.37 -15.37
C THR A 33 -51.42 -24.48 -14.95
N LEU A 34 -52.30 -24.93 -15.86
CA LEU A 34 -53.39 -25.87 -15.58
C LEU A 34 -54.28 -25.43 -14.40
N ASP A 35 -54.32 -24.13 -14.14
CA ASP A 35 -55.12 -23.46 -13.11
C ASP A 35 -55.68 -22.15 -13.65
N LYS A 36 -56.95 -21.89 -13.34
CA LYS A 36 -57.73 -20.78 -13.91
C LYS A 36 -57.22 -19.43 -13.38
N GLU A 37 -57.06 -19.28 -12.06
CA GLU A 37 -56.63 -18.01 -11.46
C GLU A 37 -55.20 -17.67 -11.85
N GLU A 38 -54.33 -18.67 -11.92
CA GLU A 38 -52.94 -18.48 -12.30
C GLU A 38 -52.79 -18.21 -13.79
N ALA A 39 -53.60 -18.82 -14.65
CA ALA A 39 -53.65 -18.49 -16.08
C ALA A 39 -54.03 -17.02 -16.29
N TYR A 40 -55.02 -16.52 -15.53
CA TYR A 40 -55.41 -15.12 -15.53
C TYR A 40 -54.26 -14.20 -15.11
N ARG A 41 -53.64 -14.47 -13.95
CA ARG A 41 -52.51 -13.66 -13.47
C ARG A 41 -51.32 -13.69 -14.43
N ALA A 42 -51.02 -14.84 -15.03
CA ALA A 42 -49.95 -14.99 -16.00
C ALA A 42 -50.23 -14.17 -17.27
N ALA A 43 -51.43 -14.29 -17.85
CA ALA A 43 -51.84 -13.52 -19.02
C ALA A 43 -51.85 -12.00 -18.72
N GLU A 44 -52.39 -11.58 -17.56
CA GLU A 44 -52.35 -10.18 -17.11
C GLU A 44 -50.92 -9.64 -17.00
N ASN A 45 -49.98 -10.43 -16.46
CA ASN A 45 -48.60 -10.02 -16.29
C ASN A 45 -47.90 -9.76 -17.63
N VAL A 46 -48.23 -10.52 -18.67
CA VAL A 46 -47.74 -10.29 -20.03
C VAL A 46 -48.21 -8.93 -20.53
N PHE A 47 -49.51 -8.63 -20.45
CA PHE A 47 -50.04 -7.35 -20.91
C PHE A 47 -49.56 -6.17 -20.05
N PHE A 48 -49.38 -6.36 -18.74
CA PHE A 48 -48.76 -5.38 -17.85
C PHE A 48 -47.30 -5.08 -18.25
N TYR A 49 -46.53 -6.11 -18.62
CA TYR A 49 -45.17 -5.94 -19.11
C TYR A 49 -45.13 -5.17 -20.44
N VAL A 50 -45.97 -5.54 -21.39
CA VAL A 50 -46.10 -4.87 -22.69
C VAL A 50 -46.49 -3.40 -22.49
N GLY A 51 -47.46 -3.12 -21.62
CA GLY A 51 -47.84 -1.75 -21.23
C GLY A 51 -46.68 -0.95 -20.61
N LYS A 52 -45.80 -1.60 -19.83
CA LYS A 52 -44.55 -0.99 -19.34
C LYS A 52 -43.59 -0.59 -20.46
N ARG A 53 -43.45 -1.45 -21.47
CA ARG A 53 -42.56 -1.21 -22.60
C ARG A 53 -43.06 -0.07 -23.49
N LEU A 54 -44.37 -0.04 -23.80
CA LEU A 54 -45.01 1.03 -24.58
C LEU A 54 -44.94 2.39 -23.90
N TYR A 55 -45.02 2.44 -22.57
CA TYR A 55 -44.87 3.69 -21.82
C TYR A 55 -43.43 4.22 -21.86
N ARG A 56 -42.44 3.33 -21.73
CA ARG A 56 -41.01 3.71 -21.71
C ARG A 56 -40.50 4.11 -23.09
N HIS A 57 -40.96 3.44 -24.14
CA HIS A 57 -40.47 3.61 -25.51
C HIS A 57 -41.61 4.03 -26.42
N LYS A 58 -41.72 5.35 -26.67
CA LYS A 58 -42.80 5.96 -27.44
C LYS A 58 -42.96 5.36 -28.85
N GLU A 59 -41.86 4.89 -29.44
CA GLU A 59 -41.81 4.32 -30.79
C GLU A 59 -41.75 2.78 -30.82
N ALA A 60 -41.81 2.09 -29.68
CA ALA A 60 -41.71 0.63 -29.67
C ALA A 60 -42.89 0.01 -30.43
N VAL A 61 -42.59 -0.61 -31.57
CA VAL A 61 -43.55 -1.46 -32.29
C VAL A 61 -43.53 -2.82 -31.62
N ILE A 62 -44.67 -3.22 -31.05
CA ILE A 62 -44.83 -4.52 -30.41
C ILE A 62 -45.77 -5.32 -31.28
N GLN A 63 -45.32 -6.48 -31.72
CA GLN A 63 -46.12 -7.37 -32.56
C GLN A 63 -46.88 -8.36 -31.68
N PRO A 64 -48.03 -8.89 -32.16
CA PRO A 64 -48.77 -9.96 -31.49
C PRO A 64 -47.86 -11.12 -31.03
N ASP A 65 -46.92 -11.52 -31.88
CA ASP A 65 -46.01 -12.63 -31.61
C ASP A 65 -45.08 -12.39 -30.40
N ASP A 66 -44.74 -11.14 -30.08
CA ASP A 66 -43.96 -10.80 -28.89
C ASP A 66 -44.74 -11.10 -27.59
N ILE A 67 -46.05 -10.86 -27.62
CA ILE A 67 -46.96 -11.10 -26.49
C ILE A 67 -47.10 -12.61 -26.27
N LEU A 68 -47.26 -13.35 -27.36
CA LEU A 68 -47.47 -14.79 -27.33
C LEU A 68 -46.21 -15.55 -26.93
N SER A 69 -45.04 -15.15 -27.44
CA SER A 69 -43.75 -15.72 -27.00
C SER A 69 -43.50 -15.46 -25.52
N ARG A 70 -43.89 -14.29 -25.01
CA ARG A 70 -43.77 -13.95 -23.59
C ARG A 70 -44.71 -14.77 -22.71
N ALA A 71 -45.95 -14.98 -23.15
CA ALA A 71 -46.91 -15.85 -22.46
C ALA A 71 -46.38 -17.27 -22.32
N ALA A 72 -45.79 -17.82 -23.39
CA ALA A 72 -45.16 -19.13 -23.35
C ALA A 72 -43.94 -19.18 -22.41
N LYS A 73 -43.15 -18.10 -22.30
CA LYS A 73 -41.93 -18.09 -21.47
C LYS A 73 -42.21 -17.86 -19.97
N GLU A 74 -43.09 -16.93 -19.62
CA GLU A 74 -43.19 -16.43 -18.24
C GLU A 74 -44.23 -17.11 -17.34
N ALA A 75 -45.14 -17.90 -17.91
CA ALA A 75 -46.12 -18.61 -17.08
C ALA A 75 -45.42 -19.68 -16.19
N PRO A 76 -45.70 -19.71 -14.88
CA PRO A 76 -45.13 -20.71 -13.97
C PRO A 76 -45.75 -22.09 -14.24
N ALA A 77 -44.92 -23.14 -14.28
CA ALA A 77 -45.43 -24.51 -14.40
C ALA A 77 -45.84 -25.03 -13.02
N LYS A 78 -47.10 -25.44 -12.85
CA LYS A 78 -47.61 -26.06 -11.61
C LYS A 78 -48.31 -27.40 -11.89
N LYS A 79 -48.49 -28.21 -10.83
CA LYS A 79 -49.34 -29.40 -10.86
C LYS A 79 -50.80 -28.95 -10.86
N GLY A 80 -51.51 -29.28 -11.94
CA GLY A 80 -52.82 -28.72 -12.28
C GLY A 80 -53.96 -29.09 -11.33
N SER A 81 -55.12 -28.48 -11.58
CA SER A 81 -56.38 -28.90 -10.98
C SER A 81 -56.94 -30.16 -11.65
N ASP A 82 -57.89 -30.85 -11.00
CA ASP A 82 -58.55 -32.06 -11.50
C ASP A 82 -59.24 -31.86 -12.87
N ASP A 83 -59.51 -30.61 -13.27
CA ASP A 83 -60.10 -30.25 -14.56
C ASP A 83 -59.12 -30.46 -15.75
N PHE A 84 -57.82 -30.64 -15.50
CA PHE A 84 -56.77 -30.68 -16.53
C PHE A 84 -55.87 -31.93 -16.47
N VAL A 85 -56.37 -33.02 -15.88
CA VAL A 85 -55.67 -34.31 -15.74
C VAL A 85 -54.96 -34.77 -17.03
N PRO A 86 -55.54 -34.64 -18.24
CA PRO A 86 -54.87 -35.10 -19.46
C PRO A 86 -53.52 -34.41 -19.74
N PHE A 87 -53.35 -33.16 -19.31
CA PHE A 87 -52.10 -32.39 -19.50
C PHE A 87 -51.10 -32.58 -18.36
N SER A 88 -51.46 -33.28 -17.28
CA SER A 88 -50.63 -33.36 -16.07
C SER A 88 -49.26 -34.02 -16.29
N GLY A 89 -49.17 -34.97 -17.23
CA GLY A 89 -47.94 -35.69 -17.57
C GLY A 89 -47.05 -35.02 -18.63
N LEU A 90 -47.50 -33.92 -19.23
CA LEU A 90 -46.78 -33.21 -20.28
C LEU A 90 -45.88 -32.11 -19.74
N ASP A 91 -44.75 -31.90 -20.41
CA ASP A 91 -43.87 -30.78 -20.15
C ASP A 91 -44.46 -29.47 -20.69
N LYS A 92 -43.84 -28.35 -20.31
CA LYS A 92 -44.30 -27.01 -20.70
C LYS A 92 -44.30 -26.81 -22.22
N ARG A 93 -43.36 -27.42 -22.95
CA ARG A 93 -43.20 -27.23 -24.39
C ARG A 93 -44.25 -28.05 -25.16
N GLU A 94 -44.46 -29.30 -24.76
CA GLU A 94 -45.49 -30.21 -25.27
C GLU A 94 -46.89 -29.62 -25.08
N LYS A 95 -47.19 -29.12 -23.88
CA LYS A 95 -48.44 -28.38 -23.56
C LYS A 95 -48.68 -27.22 -24.52
N CYS A 96 -47.66 -26.39 -24.72
CA CYS A 96 -47.79 -25.23 -25.60
C CYS A 96 -47.88 -25.64 -27.07
N ALA A 97 -47.11 -26.64 -27.50
CA ALA A 97 -47.07 -27.10 -28.88
C ALA A 97 -48.44 -27.62 -29.31
N TRP A 98 -49.08 -28.45 -28.47
CA TRP A 98 -50.41 -28.98 -28.72
C TRP A 98 -51.49 -27.89 -28.78
N VAL A 99 -51.50 -26.96 -27.82
CA VAL A 99 -52.50 -25.87 -27.80
C VAL A 99 -52.29 -24.89 -28.97
N MET A 100 -51.04 -24.60 -29.34
CA MET A 100 -50.75 -23.76 -30.51
C MET A 100 -51.19 -24.42 -31.82
N HIS A 101 -50.95 -25.73 -31.99
CA HIS A 101 -51.27 -26.44 -33.22
C HIS A 101 -52.77 -26.77 -33.33
N HIS A 102 -53.37 -27.39 -32.31
CA HIS A 102 -54.73 -27.93 -32.41
C HIS A 102 -55.83 -26.97 -31.95
N VAL A 103 -55.56 -26.10 -30.98
CA VAL A 103 -56.59 -25.18 -30.42
C VAL A 103 -56.53 -23.82 -31.10
N LEU A 104 -55.33 -23.30 -31.34
CA LEU A 104 -55.11 -21.98 -31.94
C LEU A 104 -54.86 -22.04 -33.46
N ALA A 105 -54.69 -23.24 -34.02
CA ALA A 105 -54.46 -23.48 -35.45
C ALA A 105 -53.27 -22.69 -36.04
N PHE A 106 -52.20 -22.53 -35.25
CA PHE A 106 -50.97 -21.89 -35.73
C PHE A 106 -50.11 -22.89 -36.50
N GLY A 107 -49.60 -22.46 -37.66
CA GLY A 107 -48.68 -23.27 -38.45
C GLY A 107 -47.36 -23.54 -37.71
N ASP A 108 -46.73 -24.67 -38.03
CA ASP A 108 -45.60 -25.23 -37.28
C ASP A 108 -44.38 -24.30 -37.23
N GLU A 109 -44.09 -23.60 -38.33
CA GLU A 109 -43.01 -22.61 -38.38
C GLU A 109 -43.27 -21.40 -37.48
N ARG A 110 -44.53 -20.99 -37.31
CA ARG A 110 -44.88 -19.87 -36.42
C ARG A 110 -44.82 -20.31 -34.97
N SER A 111 -45.36 -21.49 -34.66
CA SER A 111 -45.38 -22.06 -33.32
C SER A 111 -43.97 -22.35 -32.78
N SER A 112 -43.08 -22.90 -33.61
CA SER A 112 -41.66 -23.11 -33.26
C SER A 112 -40.93 -21.79 -32.94
N LYS A 113 -41.12 -20.75 -33.76
CA LYS A 113 -40.56 -19.40 -33.51
C LYS A 113 -41.09 -18.79 -32.21
N LEU A 114 -42.39 -18.89 -31.94
CA LEU A 114 -42.99 -18.36 -30.71
C LEU A 114 -42.42 -19.02 -29.45
N LEU A 115 -42.20 -20.33 -29.50
CA LEU A 115 -41.57 -21.10 -28.42
C LEU A 115 -40.05 -20.94 -28.37
N SER A 116 -39.45 -20.31 -29.38
CA SER A 116 -37.99 -20.15 -29.53
C SER A 116 -37.26 -21.48 -29.55
N VAL A 117 -37.82 -22.44 -30.30
CA VAL A 117 -37.22 -23.75 -30.58
C VAL A 117 -37.14 -23.97 -32.09
N ASP A 118 -36.22 -24.83 -32.48
CA ASP A 118 -36.06 -25.37 -33.81
C ASP A 118 -37.28 -26.22 -34.22
N LEU A 119 -37.58 -26.25 -35.53
CA LEU A 119 -38.79 -26.88 -36.07
C LEU A 119 -38.84 -28.38 -35.75
N GLU A 120 -37.70 -29.07 -35.80
CA GLU A 120 -37.62 -30.50 -35.47
C GLU A 120 -37.95 -30.77 -34.00
N ALA A 121 -37.42 -29.94 -33.08
CA ALA A 121 -37.72 -30.03 -31.65
C ALA A 121 -39.20 -29.70 -31.36
N TYR A 122 -39.78 -28.75 -32.09
CA TYR A 122 -41.20 -28.44 -32.01
C TYR A 122 -42.07 -29.63 -32.46
N LEU A 123 -41.77 -30.22 -33.62
CA LEU A 123 -42.51 -31.36 -34.16
C LEU A 123 -42.38 -32.59 -33.26
N SER A 124 -41.21 -32.81 -32.66
CA SER A 124 -41.02 -33.86 -31.66
C SER A 124 -41.88 -33.63 -30.41
N ALA A 125 -41.94 -32.39 -29.90
CA ALA A 125 -42.78 -32.07 -28.75
C ALA A 125 -44.29 -32.19 -29.07
N LEU A 126 -44.69 -31.81 -30.28
CA LEU A 126 -46.07 -31.98 -30.75
C LEU A 126 -46.45 -33.46 -30.86
N ALA A 127 -45.57 -34.29 -31.45
CA ALA A 127 -45.81 -35.73 -31.58
C ALA A 127 -45.92 -36.43 -30.22
N THR A 128 -45.09 -36.06 -29.24
CA THR A 128 -45.21 -36.56 -27.86
C THR A 128 -46.53 -36.14 -27.21
N ALA A 129 -46.94 -34.88 -27.40
CA ALA A 129 -48.21 -34.39 -26.88
C ALA A 129 -49.41 -35.08 -27.54
N ASP A 130 -49.39 -35.32 -28.85
CA ASP A 130 -50.45 -36.00 -29.58
C ASP A 130 -50.60 -37.46 -29.16
N ALA A 131 -49.49 -38.15 -28.91
CA ALA A 131 -49.51 -39.51 -28.38
C ALA A 131 -50.14 -39.56 -26.98
N ALA A 132 -49.83 -38.59 -26.12
CA ALA A 132 -50.36 -38.52 -24.75
C ALA A 132 -51.83 -38.05 -24.70
N LEU A 133 -52.25 -37.19 -25.64
CA LEU A 133 -53.57 -36.55 -25.67
C LEU A 133 -54.49 -37.11 -26.77
N MET A 134 -54.20 -38.31 -27.30
CA MET A 134 -54.88 -38.91 -28.45
C MET A 134 -56.43 -38.95 -28.35
N ASN A 135 -56.96 -38.99 -27.11
CA ASN A 135 -58.40 -39.05 -26.83
C ASN A 135 -59.01 -37.70 -26.37
N VAL A 136 -58.24 -36.61 -26.36
CA VAL A 136 -58.71 -35.29 -25.93
C VAL A 136 -59.12 -34.46 -27.13
N SER A 137 -60.38 -34.06 -27.20
CA SER A 137 -60.85 -33.19 -28.29
C SER A 137 -60.31 -31.76 -28.12
N PRO A 138 -59.70 -31.14 -29.15
CA PRO A 138 -59.32 -29.73 -29.14
C PRO A 138 -60.52 -28.80 -28.87
N SER A 139 -61.73 -29.20 -29.27
CA SER A 139 -62.96 -28.43 -29.04
C SER A 139 -63.34 -28.32 -27.56
N TRP A 140 -62.96 -29.31 -26.73
CA TRP A 140 -63.17 -29.25 -25.28
C TRP A 140 -62.35 -28.14 -24.63
N PHE A 141 -61.06 -28.05 -24.98
CA PHE A 141 -60.18 -27.00 -24.48
C PHE A 141 -60.61 -25.61 -24.98
N ALA A 142 -61.02 -25.52 -26.26
CA ALA A 142 -61.52 -24.28 -26.85
C ALA A 142 -62.81 -23.78 -26.18
N ALA A 143 -63.78 -24.66 -25.91
CA ALA A 143 -65.02 -24.31 -25.23
C ALA A 143 -64.78 -23.86 -23.77
N MET A 144 -63.82 -24.48 -23.10
CA MET A 144 -63.42 -24.10 -21.74
C MET A 144 -62.75 -22.72 -21.71
N LEU A 145 -61.87 -22.44 -22.67
CA LEU A 145 -61.26 -21.12 -22.85
C LEU A 145 -62.31 -20.01 -23.07
N ASP A 146 -63.33 -20.30 -23.89
CA ASP A 146 -64.41 -19.35 -24.16
C ASP A 146 -65.29 -19.08 -22.94
N ARG A 147 -65.58 -20.12 -22.16
CA ARG A 147 -66.29 -19.98 -20.89
C ARG A 147 -65.49 -19.13 -19.90
N PHE A 148 -64.16 -19.25 -19.88
CA PHE A 148 -63.33 -18.41 -19.03
C PHE A 148 -63.36 -16.96 -19.47
N LEU A 149 -63.08 -16.67 -20.74
CA LEU A 149 -63.11 -15.29 -21.24
C LEU A 149 -64.46 -14.61 -21.04
N GLY A 150 -65.57 -15.36 -21.08
CA GLY A 150 -66.91 -14.85 -20.79
C GLY A 150 -67.17 -14.56 -19.30
N ALA A 151 -66.40 -15.13 -18.37
CA ALA A 151 -66.61 -14.99 -16.93
C ALA A 151 -65.83 -13.83 -16.29
N HIS A 152 -64.64 -13.48 -16.81
CA HIS A 152 -63.83 -12.40 -16.25
C HIS A 152 -63.00 -11.66 -17.31
N GLU A 153 -63.16 -10.34 -17.40
CA GLU A 153 -62.35 -9.47 -18.27
C GLU A 153 -61.07 -8.98 -17.54
N MET A 154 -59.88 -9.25 -18.09
CA MET A 154 -58.58 -8.88 -17.49
C MET A 154 -58.19 -7.40 -17.70
N TRP A 155 -58.85 -6.71 -18.63
CA TRP A 155 -58.42 -5.39 -19.10
C TRP A 155 -58.36 -4.36 -17.95
N GLU A 156 -59.39 -4.29 -17.12
CA GLU A 156 -59.49 -3.32 -16.04
C GLU A 156 -58.35 -3.47 -15.01
N THR A 157 -58.00 -4.72 -14.68
CA THR A 157 -56.88 -5.05 -13.79
C THR A 157 -55.54 -4.59 -14.37
N VAL A 158 -55.32 -4.82 -15.67
CA VAL A 158 -54.10 -4.39 -16.37
C VAL A 158 -53.97 -2.86 -16.36
N VAL A 159 -55.05 -2.14 -16.66
CA VAL A 159 -55.08 -0.67 -16.62
C VAL A 159 -54.76 -0.16 -15.22
N PHE A 160 -55.45 -0.67 -14.19
CA PHE A 160 -55.26 -0.25 -12.80
C PHE A 160 -53.82 -0.46 -12.32
N ARG A 161 -53.21 -1.62 -12.64
CA ARG A 161 -51.81 -1.92 -12.27
C ARG A 161 -50.83 -0.97 -12.95
N LEU A 162 -51.03 -0.64 -14.23
CA LEU A 162 -50.20 0.33 -14.95
C LEU A 162 -50.31 1.71 -14.31
N GLU A 163 -51.52 2.19 -14.05
CA GLU A 163 -51.73 3.49 -13.38
C GLU A 163 -51.03 3.58 -12.03
N ARG A 164 -51.14 2.55 -11.18
CA ARG A 164 -50.50 2.50 -9.85
C ARG A 164 -48.97 2.52 -9.96
N HIS A 165 -48.38 1.78 -10.88
CA HIS A 165 -46.93 1.72 -11.08
C HIS A 165 -46.32 3.09 -11.44
N TYR A 166 -47.00 3.85 -12.31
CA TYR A 166 -46.52 5.16 -12.74
C TYR A 166 -46.78 6.29 -11.73
N ARG A 167 -47.80 6.15 -10.87
CA ARG A 167 -47.99 7.08 -9.74
C ARG A 167 -46.90 6.91 -8.68
N GLY A 168 -46.50 5.68 -8.34
CA GLY A 168 -45.48 5.40 -7.31
C GLY A 168 -44.05 5.83 -7.67
N THR A 169 -43.65 5.70 -8.94
CA THR A 169 -42.32 6.09 -9.43
C THR A 169 -42.06 7.61 -9.40
N ARG A 170 -43.11 8.44 -9.34
CA ARG A 170 -43.01 9.91 -9.21
C ARG A 170 -42.51 10.37 -7.85
N LEU A 171 -42.84 9.63 -6.79
CA LEU A 171 -42.56 10.04 -5.41
C LEU A 171 -41.10 9.76 -5.03
N VAL A 172 -40.59 8.60 -5.45
CA VAL A 172 -39.19 8.18 -5.22
C VAL A 172 -38.20 9.08 -5.95
N GLY A 173 -38.45 9.43 -7.23
CA GLY A 173 -37.55 10.28 -8.01
C GLY A 173 -37.39 11.70 -7.45
N ARG A 174 -38.44 12.26 -6.82
CA ARG A 174 -38.36 13.59 -6.17
C ARG A 174 -37.52 13.55 -4.90
N ILE A 175 -37.66 12.51 -4.08
CA ILE A 175 -36.91 12.36 -2.84
C ILE A 175 -35.40 12.24 -3.13
N VAL A 176 -35.03 11.44 -4.13
CA VAL A 176 -33.62 11.27 -4.53
C VAL A 176 -33.00 12.58 -5.01
N LEU A 177 -33.70 13.35 -5.86
CA LEU A 177 -33.18 14.62 -6.36
C LEU A 177 -32.95 15.63 -5.23
N THR A 178 -33.89 15.72 -4.28
CA THR A 178 -33.77 16.60 -3.11
C THR A 178 -32.57 16.25 -2.25
N LEU A 179 -32.31 14.95 -2.03
CA LEU A 179 -31.15 14.48 -1.28
C LEU A 179 -29.82 14.84 -1.96
N VAL A 180 -29.74 14.70 -3.29
CA VAL A 180 -28.55 15.07 -4.05
C VAL A 180 -28.29 16.58 -3.97
N THR A 181 -29.32 17.41 -4.08
CA THR A 181 -29.17 18.87 -3.94
C THR A 181 -28.74 19.29 -2.53
N LEU A 182 -29.27 18.65 -1.48
CA LEU A 182 -28.86 18.88 -0.10
C LEU A 182 -27.39 18.51 0.13
N ALA A 183 -26.96 17.36 -0.42
CA ALA A 183 -25.56 16.94 -0.33
C ALA A 183 -24.62 17.92 -1.05
N ALA A 184 -24.98 18.37 -2.26
CA ALA A 184 -24.19 19.35 -3.00
C ALA A 184 -24.10 20.71 -2.26
N ALA A 185 -25.20 21.18 -1.67
CA ALA A 185 -25.21 22.40 -0.87
C ALA A 185 -24.35 22.28 0.40
N ALA A 186 -24.35 21.12 1.05
CA ALA A 186 -23.50 20.87 2.21
C ALA A 186 -22.00 20.89 1.85
N VAL A 187 -21.62 20.28 0.72
CA VAL A 187 -20.22 20.30 0.23
C VAL A 187 -19.78 21.74 -0.08
N MET A 188 -20.59 22.50 -0.82
CA MET A 188 -20.29 23.91 -1.13
C MET A 188 -20.20 24.77 0.15
N GLY A 189 -21.05 24.52 1.14
CA GLY A 189 -21.00 25.22 2.44
C GLY A 189 -19.72 24.94 3.21
N ILE A 190 -19.23 23.71 3.21
CA ILE A 190 -17.95 23.33 3.84
C ILE A 190 -16.78 24.01 3.13
N GLU A 191 -16.75 24.01 1.80
CA GLU A 191 -15.70 24.68 1.02
C GLU A 191 -15.70 26.20 1.25
N ALA A 192 -16.87 26.84 1.23
CA ALA A 192 -17.02 28.27 1.48
C ALA A 192 -16.55 28.66 2.91
N TRP A 193 -16.88 27.84 3.91
CA TRP A 193 -16.41 28.03 5.28
C TRP A 193 -14.89 27.88 5.41
N THR A 194 -14.31 26.92 4.70
CA THR A 194 -12.86 26.70 4.69
C THR A 194 -12.14 27.88 4.02
N ALA A 195 -12.66 28.37 2.89
CA ALA A 195 -12.15 29.57 2.23
C ALA A 195 -12.25 30.80 3.15
N PHE A 196 -13.37 31.00 3.84
CA PHE A 196 -13.55 32.11 4.79
C PHE A 196 -12.50 32.10 5.92
N LYS A 197 -12.15 30.93 6.45
CA LYS A 197 -11.07 30.79 7.44
C LYS A 197 -9.71 31.20 6.88
N VAL A 198 -9.39 30.77 5.66
CA VAL A 198 -8.12 31.12 4.98
C VAL A 198 -8.01 32.62 4.71
N PHE A 199 -9.11 33.28 4.33
CA PHE A 199 -9.10 34.73 4.10
C PHE A 199 -8.97 35.57 5.38
N ARG A 200 -9.30 35.01 6.56
CA ARG A 200 -9.17 35.68 7.86
C ARG A 200 -7.78 35.64 8.48
N LEU A 201 -6.94 34.67 8.09
CA LEU A 201 -5.59 34.93 7.57
C LEU A 201 -4.96 36.29 7.86
N PRO A 202 -4.50 36.66 9.09
CA PRO A 202 -3.70 37.87 9.24
C PRO A 202 -2.50 37.78 8.30
N SER A 203 -2.41 38.69 7.32
CA SER A 203 -1.43 38.65 6.23
C SER A 203 -0.04 39.11 6.64
N GLU A 204 0.10 39.63 7.85
CA GLU A 204 1.36 40.17 8.37
C GLU A 204 1.73 39.39 9.62
N SER A 205 2.74 38.50 9.51
CA SER A 205 3.51 38.10 10.68
C SER A 205 4.05 39.39 11.31
N ASN A 206 3.81 39.62 12.61
CA ASN A 206 4.24 40.81 13.35
C ASN A 206 5.51 41.44 12.76
N SER A 207 5.37 42.61 12.12
CA SER A 207 6.39 43.29 11.31
C SER A 207 7.67 43.69 12.06
N ALA A 208 7.76 43.37 13.35
CA ALA A 208 8.89 43.63 14.23
C ALA A 208 9.88 42.45 14.39
N VAL A 209 9.55 41.25 13.89
CA VAL A 209 10.41 40.05 14.02
C VAL A 209 10.98 39.64 12.66
N ILE A 210 12.29 39.53 12.56
CA ILE A 210 12.98 39.04 11.36
C ILE A 210 12.89 37.51 11.31
N ALA A 211 12.31 36.95 10.23
CA ALA A 211 12.14 35.52 10.00
C ALA A 211 12.34 35.17 8.50
N ASP A 212 12.74 33.93 8.21
CA ASP A 212 12.91 33.40 6.84
C ASP A 212 11.74 32.48 6.45
N VAL A 213 11.45 32.32 5.16
CA VAL A 213 10.39 31.40 4.69
C VAL A 213 11.00 30.11 4.16
N TYR A 214 10.33 28.96 4.35
CA TYR A 214 10.79 27.65 3.87
C TYR A 214 11.04 27.58 2.36
N SER A 215 10.38 28.42 1.56
CA SER A 215 10.61 28.51 0.12
C SER A 215 11.92 29.21 -0.26
N SER A 216 12.59 29.85 0.69
CA SER A 216 13.84 30.57 0.47
C SER A 216 15.03 29.61 0.44
N GLU A 217 15.88 29.74 -0.57
CA GLU A 217 17.15 29.00 -0.64
C GLU A 217 18.06 29.30 0.58
N GLN A 218 17.98 30.53 1.12
CA GLN A 218 18.75 30.93 2.30
C GLN A 218 18.35 30.15 3.56
N TYR A 219 17.09 29.73 3.66
CA TYR A 219 16.58 28.91 4.77
C TYR A 219 17.34 27.57 4.86
N TYR A 220 17.66 26.94 3.72
CA TYR A 220 18.37 25.66 3.68
C TYR A 220 19.90 25.79 3.74
N LYS A 221 20.45 26.92 3.24
CA LYS A 221 21.90 27.21 3.33
C LYS A 221 22.42 27.22 4.78
N ARG A 222 21.56 27.54 5.76
CA ARG A 222 21.92 27.55 7.18
C ARG A 222 22.31 26.18 7.77
N LEU A 223 21.90 25.08 7.11
CA LEU A 223 22.20 23.72 7.56
C LEU A 223 23.57 23.23 7.11
N THR A 224 24.18 23.91 6.12
CA THR A 224 25.44 23.51 5.47
C THR A 224 26.58 24.51 5.70
N SER A 225 26.30 25.66 6.33
CA SER A 225 27.30 26.72 6.52
C SER A 225 28.30 26.40 7.63
N ALA A 226 29.59 26.56 7.31
CA ALA A 226 30.70 26.43 8.25
C ALA A 226 30.70 27.58 9.29
N THR A 227 31.34 27.35 10.43
CA THR A 227 31.51 28.34 11.49
C THR A 227 32.33 29.54 11.02
N GLY A 228 31.96 30.74 11.48
CA GLY A 228 32.80 31.93 11.30
C GLY A 228 34.11 31.81 12.09
N ALA A 229 35.19 32.39 11.57
CA ALA A 229 36.54 32.27 12.14
C ALA A 229 36.67 32.86 13.57
N ASP A 230 35.81 33.82 13.95
CA ASP A 230 35.90 34.55 15.22
C ASP A 230 34.84 34.15 16.27
N ASN A 231 33.77 33.44 15.88
CA ASN A 231 32.73 32.96 16.79
C ASN A 231 32.32 31.53 16.41
N SER A 232 32.94 30.54 17.06
CA SER A 232 32.77 29.12 16.72
C SER A 232 31.36 28.56 16.98
N ARG A 233 30.43 29.35 17.51
CA ARG A 233 29.06 28.94 17.88
C ARG A 233 27.95 29.70 17.15
N VAL A 234 28.32 30.58 16.22
CA VAL A 234 27.38 31.29 15.34
C VAL A 234 27.81 31.00 13.90
N SER A 235 26.88 30.51 13.09
CA SER A 235 27.16 30.26 11.67
C SER A 235 27.56 31.56 10.95
N ALA A 236 28.42 31.47 9.94
CA ALA A 236 28.85 32.64 9.18
C ALA A 236 27.65 33.40 8.56
N THR A 237 26.65 32.66 8.07
CA THR A 237 25.43 33.22 7.48
C THR A 237 24.59 34.00 8.48
N LEU A 238 24.52 33.54 9.74
CA LEU A 238 23.81 34.27 10.78
C LEU A 238 24.61 35.49 11.24
N LEU A 239 25.93 35.35 11.36
CA LEU A 239 26.83 36.44 11.78
C LEU A 239 26.69 37.66 10.85
N GLU A 240 26.73 37.45 9.53
CA GLU A 240 26.56 38.51 8.53
C GLU A 240 25.22 39.27 8.68
N ARG A 241 24.15 38.54 9.02
CA ARG A 241 22.85 39.15 9.29
C ARG A 241 22.85 39.94 10.59
N LEU A 242 23.46 39.40 11.65
CA LEU A 242 23.53 40.05 12.96
C LEU A 242 24.38 41.33 12.94
N GLU A 243 25.42 41.41 12.10
CA GLU A 243 26.28 42.61 11.99
C GLU A 243 25.48 43.88 11.66
N ASN A 244 24.48 43.76 10.80
CA ASN A 244 23.66 44.87 10.33
C ASN A 244 22.42 45.14 11.21
N MET A 245 22.24 44.39 12.30
CA MET A 245 21.10 44.51 13.22
C MET A 245 21.44 45.33 14.46
N GLY A 246 20.45 46.08 14.97
CA GLY A 246 20.51 46.71 16.29
C GLY A 246 20.31 45.70 17.43
N ASP A 247 20.93 45.93 18.59
CA ASP A 247 20.97 44.95 19.68
C ASP A 247 19.59 44.50 20.22
N ALA A 248 18.59 45.39 20.17
CA ALA A 248 17.23 45.13 20.62
C ALA A 248 16.29 44.56 19.53
N GLN A 249 16.76 44.43 18.29
CA GLN A 249 15.93 43.88 17.21
C GLN A 249 15.67 42.39 17.44
N LEU A 250 14.40 42.00 17.24
CA LEU A 250 13.95 40.62 17.41
C LEU A 250 14.15 39.83 16.12
N LEU A 251 14.68 38.64 16.29
CA LEU A 251 14.98 37.70 15.23
C LEU A 251 14.42 36.34 15.69
N ARG A 252 13.78 35.64 14.77
CA ARG A 252 13.46 34.24 14.95
C ARG A 252 14.69 33.43 14.57
N VAL A 253 15.41 32.89 15.55
CA VAL A 253 16.69 32.20 15.34
C VAL A 253 16.52 30.69 15.48
N SER A 254 17.18 29.94 14.60
CA SER A 254 17.34 28.48 14.68
C SER A 254 18.70 28.14 15.28
N PHE A 255 18.73 27.17 16.19
CA PHE A 255 19.95 26.75 16.89
C PHE A 255 19.88 25.27 17.29
N ARG A 256 21.05 24.66 17.45
CA ARG A 256 21.20 23.38 18.16
C ARG A 256 21.43 23.66 19.64
N PHE A 257 20.74 22.92 20.50
CA PHE A 257 20.91 22.92 21.95
C PHE A 257 21.35 21.53 22.41
N TYR A 258 22.64 21.40 22.74
CA TYR A 258 23.24 20.16 23.19
C TYR A 258 23.60 20.25 24.67
N ASP A 259 22.92 19.46 25.51
CA ASP A 259 23.18 19.40 26.94
C ASP A 259 23.76 18.02 27.33
N PRO A 260 25.07 17.92 27.62
CA PRO A 260 25.70 16.66 28.04
C PRO A 260 25.08 16.04 29.30
N ASP A 261 24.61 16.86 30.24
CA ASP A 261 24.01 16.36 31.48
C ASP A 261 22.68 15.70 31.17
N ALA A 262 21.86 16.31 30.30
CA ALA A 262 20.61 15.69 29.85
C ALA A 262 20.87 14.34 29.14
N MET A 263 21.91 14.27 28.30
CA MET A 263 22.30 13.03 27.60
C MET A 263 22.68 11.90 28.58
N SER A 264 23.30 12.24 29.72
CA SER A 264 23.71 11.27 30.74
C SER A 264 22.58 10.84 31.69
N ARG A 265 21.58 11.71 31.93
CA ARG A 265 20.48 11.44 32.87
C ARG A 265 19.34 10.63 32.28
N VAL A 266 19.15 10.69 30.96
CA VAL A 266 18.09 9.95 30.28
C VAL A 266 18.54 8.52 30.04
N THR A 267 17.92 7.59 30.78
CA THR A 267 18.25 6.17 30.73
C THR A 267 17.04 5.29 30.45
N THR A 268 17.30 4.07 30.00
CA THR A 268 16.33 2.97 29.92
C THR A 268 16.01 2.47 31.34
N PRO A 269 14.96 1.64 31.52
CA PRO A 269 14.71 0.98 32.80
C PRO A 269 15.89 0.12 33.30
N SER A 270 16.74 -0.38 32.39
CA SER A 270 17.97 -1.12 32.70
C SER A 270 19.16 -0.22 33.05
N GLY A 271 19.04 1.10 32.89
CA GLY A 271 20.10 2.08 33.18
C GLY A 271 20.97 2.47 31.98
N ASP A 272 20.63 2.00 30.77
CA ASP A 272 21.41 2.29 29.56
C ASP A 272 21.15 3.70 29.06
N THR A 273 22.21 4.41 28.68
CA THR A 273 22.13 5.72 28.02
C THR A 273 22.14 5.55 26.50
N LEU A 274 21.82 6.61 25.77
CA LEU A 274 21.99 6.60 24.32
C LEU A 274 23.44 6.33 23.90
N LEU A 275 24.41 6.84 24.68
CA LEU A 275 25.83 6.64 24.42
C LEU A 275 26.29 5.20 24.65
N SER A 276 25.81 4.56 25.73
CA SER A 276 26.12 3.14 25.98
C SER A 276 25.50 2.24 24.92
N LEU A 277 24.24 2.49 24.52
CA LEU A 277 23.61 1.70 23.45
C LEU A 277 24.38 1.76 22.13
N TYR A 278 24.83 2.95 21.71
CA TYR A 278 25.61 3.10 20.48
C TYR A 278 27.01 2.48 20.60
N THR A 279 27.62 2.53 21.78
CA THR A 279 28.92 1.92 22.05
C THR A 279 28.84 0.40 22.02
N ASP A 280 27.83 -0.18 22.67
CA ASP A 280 27.58 -1.62 22.68
C ASP A 280 27.27 -2.14 21.28
N MET A 281 26.45 -1.40 20.53
CA MET A 281 26.14 -1.73 19.15
C MET A 281 27.42 -1.69 18.30
N TYR A 282 28.23 -0.65 18.42
CA TYR A 282 29.52 -0.57 17.73
C TYR A 282 30.42 -1.77 18.03
N GLN A 283 30.58 -2.12 19.31
CA GLN A 283 31.46 -3.22 19.73
C GLN A 283 31.01 -4.55 19.13
N LYS A 284 29.73 -4.90 19.31
CA LYS A 284 29.14 -6.13 18.75
C LYS A 284 29.25 -6.19 17.23
N GLY A 285 28.93 -5.07 16.56
CA GLY A 285 28.99 -4.97 15.11
C GLY A 285 30.41 -5.11 14.56
N ASN A 286 31.36 -4.44 15.20
CA ASN A 286 32.76 -4.47 14.80
C ASN A 286 33.40 -5.85 15.03
N GLU A 287 33.12 -6.48 16.18
CA GLU A 287 33.57 -7.85 16.48
C GLU A 287 33.06 -8.84 15.42
N ARG A 288 31.76 -8.79 15.10
CA ARG A 288 31.17 -9.64 14.06
C ARG A 288 31.72 -9.33 12.68
N GLY A 289 31.90 -8.07 12.32
CA GLY A 289 32.49 -7.67 11.04
C GLY A 289 33.97 -8.04 10.89
N LEU A 290 34.74 -8.02 11.98
CA LEU A 290 36.11 -8.55 12.02
C LEU A 290 36.11 -10.07 11.83
N LYS A 291 35.20 -10.79 12.52
CA LYS A 291 34.97 -12.22 12.35
C LYS A 291 34.66 -12.57 10.89
N HIS A 292 33.72 -11.87 10.27
CA HIS A 292 33.31 -12.15 8.89
C HIS A 292 34.45 -11.91 7.90
N ARG A 293 35.21 -10.81 8.06
CA ARG A 293 36.36 -10.53 7.20
C ARG A 293 37.42 -11.61 7.30
N PHE A 294 37.71 -12.08 8.51
CA PHE A 294 38.67 -13.17 8.70
C PHE A 294 38.22 -14.46 8.01
N ILE A 295 36.97 -14.87 8.21
CA ILE A 295 36.41 -16.08 7.57
C ILE A 295 36.42 -15.93 6.05
N ALA A 296 36.08 -14.75 5.52
CA ALA A 296 36.15 -14.48 4.09
C ALA A 296 37.57 -14.64 3.53
N HIS A 297 38.61 -14.22 4.25
CA HIS A 297 39.99 -14.50 3.87
C HIS A 297 40.33 -16.00 3.93
N ALA A 298 39.82 -16.74 4.91
CA ALA A 298 39.99 -18.18 4.97
C ALA A 298 39.37 -18.91 3.77
N ILE A 299 38.18 -18.47 3.33
CA ILE A 299 37.54 -18.96 2.10
C ILE A 299 38.41 -18.68 0.88
N GLN A 300 38.99 -17.48 0.78
CA GLN A 300 39.88 -17.12 -0.33
C GLN A 300 41.12 -18.03 -0.41
N GLU A 301 41.74 -18.33 0.74
CA GLU A 301 42.87 -19.26 0.82
C GLU A 301 42.44 -20.69 0.49
N TYR A 302 41.31 -21.16 1.02
CA TYR A 302 40.81 -22.51 0.78
C TYR A 302 40.58 -22.78 -0.72
N TYR A 303 39.96 -21.85 -1.41
CA TYR A 303 39.71 -21.92 -2.86
C TYR A 303 40.87 -21.36 -3.71
N GLY A 304 42.02 -21.06 -3.08
CA GLY A 304 43.19 -20.45 -3.72
C GLY A 304 43.77 -21.28 -4.86
N ASP A 305 43.74 -22.60 -4.70
CA ASP A 305 44.37 -23.58 -5.60
C ASP A 305 43.51 -23.95 -6.82
N TYR A 306 42.30 -23.40 -6.93
CA TYR A 306 41.43 -23.70 -8.06
C TYR A 306 42.02 -23.19 -9.38
N VAL A 307 42.35 -24.15 -10.27
CA VAL A 307 42.79 -23.87 -11.64
C VAL A 307 41.55 -23.70 -12.51
N MET A 308 41.24 -22.45 -12.84
CA MET A 308 40.01 -22.11 -13.56
C MET A 308 40.04 -22.64 -15.01
N PRO A 309 39.11 -23.51 -15.43
CA PRO A 309 38.95 -23.90 -16.83
C PRO A 309 38.30 -22.77 -17.66
N LEU A 310 38.23 -22.89 -18.98
CA LEU A 310 37.49 -21.93 -19.83
C LEU A 310 35.98 -22.00 -19.60
N LEU A 311 35.45 -23.20 -19.35
CA LEU A 311 34.07 -23.49 -19.00
C LEU A 311 34.06 -24.61 -17.94
N PRO A 312 33.07 -24.67 -17.02
CA PRO A 312 32.99 -25.70 -15.98
C PRO A 312 33.05 -27.14 -16.52
N GLU A 313 32.48 -27.39 -17.71
CA GLU A 313 32.44 -28.71 -18.36
C GLU A 313 33.80 -29.14 -18.95
N MET A 314 34.76 -28.21 -19.03
CA MET A 314 36.11 -28.46 -19.55
C MET A 314 37.12 -28.81 -18.46
N ARG A 315 36.67 -29.04 -17.22
CA ARG A 315 37.55 -29.39 -16.10
C ARG A 315 38.22 -30.75 -16.32
N GLU A 316 39.52 -30.83 -16.03
CA GLU A 316 40.30 -32.06 -16.18
C GLU A 316 40.23 -32.97 -14.93
N ALA A 317 39.95 -32.38 -13.77
CA ALA A 317 39.78 -33.07 -12.50
C ALA A 317 38.87 -32.25 -11.57
N ASP A 318 38.27 -32.92 -10.59
CA ASP A 318 37.51 -32.26 -9.52
C ASP A 318 38.46 -31.45 -8.62
N PHE A 319 37.95 -30.33 -8.11
CA PHE A 319 38.66 -29.42 -7.22
C PHE A 319 39.11 -30.14 -5.95
N ARG A 320 40.36 -29.88 -5.56
CA ARG A 320 40.93 -30.26 -4.27
C ARG A 320 41.71 -29.07 -3.72
N SER A 321 41.36 -28.65 -2.51
CA SER A 321 42.12 -27.64 -1.78
C SER A 321 43.40 -28.24 -1.20
N SER A 322 44.43 -27.41 -0.99
CA SER A 322 45.59 -27.76 -0.15
C SER A 322 45.23 -27.89 1.34
N TYR A 323 44.02 -27.50 1.73
CA TYR A 323 43.52 -27.58 3.09
C TYR A 323 42.39 -28.61 3.17
N ASP A 324 42.29 -29.33 4.30
CA ASP A 324 41.21 -30.31 4.52
C ASP A 324 39.84 -29.66 4.76
N SER A 325 39.83 -28.37 5.14
CA SER A 325 38.63 -27.57 5.34
C SER A 325 38.92 -26.07 5.35
N VAL A 326 37.87 -25.24 5.25
CA VAL A 326 37.98 -23.78 5.46
C VAL A 326 38.50 -23.46 6.87
N TYR A 327 38.23 -24.33 7.87
CA TYR A 327 38.78 -24.19 9.22
C TYR A 327 40.31 -24.27 9.23
N ASP A 328 40.89 -25.22 8.50
CA ASP A 328 42.34 -25.41 8.44
C ASP A 328 43.04 -24.25 7.70
N ALA A 329 42.38 -23.70 6.68
CA ALA A 329 42.80 -22.47 6.03
C ALA A 329 42.78 -21.28 7.01
N ALA A 330 41.73 -21.18 7.84
CA ALA A 330 41.63 -20.15 8.88
C ALA A 330 42.73 -20.28 9.95
N LEU A 331 43.01 -21.49 10.45
CA LEU A 331 44.11 -21.75 11.39
C LEU A 331 45.46 -21.33 10.79
N THR A 332 45.69 -21.66 9.53
CA THR A 332 46.92 -21.29 8.82
C THR A 332 47.05 -19.77 8.68
N LEU A 333 45.98 -19.06 8.33
CA LEU A 333 45.96 -17.59 8.28
C LEU A 333 46.25 -16.93 9.63
N SER A 334 45.65 -17.45 10.69
CA SER A 334 45.88 -16.96 12.06
C SER A 334 47.36 -17.09 12.46
N SER A 335 47.99 -18.22 12.14
CA SER A 335 49.40 -18.49 12.43
C SER A 335 50.39 -17.55 11.72
N LYS A 336 50.00 -17.00 10.55
CA LYS A 336 50.81 -16.07 9.75
C LYS A 336 50.79 -14.62 10.27
N GLY A 337 50.02 -14.32 11.33
CA GLY A 337 50.02 -13.03 12.02
C GLY A 337 49.31 -11.88 11.31
N SER A 338 48.61 -12.16 10.20
CA SER A 338 48.01 -11.14 9.30
C SER A 338 46.71 -10.51 9.83
N SER A 339 46.11 -11.09 10.88
CA SER A 339 44.79 -10.71 11.41
C SER A 339 44.76 -11.00 12.91
N GLY A 340 44.36 -10.01 13.72
CA GLY A 340 44.47 -10.00 15.20
C GLY A 340 43.75 -11.15 15.93
N PRO A 341 43.69 -11.15 17.28
CA PRO A 341 43.31 -12.32 18.07
C PRO A 341 41.84 -12.67 17.83
N ILE A 342 41.63 -13.59 16.91
CA ILE A 342 40.40 -14.30 16.62
C ILE A 342 40.20 -15.39 17.69
N SER A 343 40.53 -15.08 18.95
CA SER A 343 40.66 -16.07 20.02
C SER A 343 39.33 -16.72 20.42
N GLU A 344 38.19 -16.16 19.98
CA GLU A 344 36.86 -16.74 20.17
C GLU A 344 36.33 -17.48 18.94
N ILE A 345 36.90 -17.27 17.75
CA ILE A 345 36.47 -18.02 16.58
C ILE A 345 37.26 -19.31 16.68
N LEU A 346 36.66 -20.27 17.40
CA LEU A 346 36.72 -21.73 17.18
C LEU A 346 37.60 -22.48 18.15
N SER A 347 37.10 -22.61 19.37
CA SER A 347 37.64 -23.57 20.32
C SER A 347 37.60 -25.02 19.80
N SER A 348 36.81 -25.29 18.74
CA SER A 348 36.81 -26.52 17.95
C SER A 348 36.40 -26.27 16.49
N ARG A 349 36.70 -27.23 15.61
CA ARG A 349 36.22 -27.28 14.21
C ARG A 349 34.69 -27.27 14.13
N GLU A 350 34.02 -28.00 15.01
CA GLU A 350 32.55 -28.10 15.06
C GLU A 350 31.89 -26.73 15.23
N GLN A 351 32.38 -25.91 16.18
CA GLN A 351 31.87 -24.55 16.38
C GLN A 351 32.09 -23.64 15.16
N PHE A 352 33.04 -23.99 14.29
CA PHE A 352 33.32 -23.20 13.09
C PHE A 352 32.37 -23.52 12.01
N ASP A 353 32.22 -24.80 11.75
CA ASP A 353 31.34 -25.29 10.73
C ASP A 353 29.90 -24.87 11.09
N ASP A 354 29.51 -24.95 12.37
CA ASP A 354 28.23 -24.42 12.87
C ASP A 354 28.04 -22.93 12.58
N TYR A 355 29.08 -22.10 12.80
CA TYR A 355 28.98 -20.67 12.52
C TYR A 355 29.03 -20.35 11.03
N LEU A 356 29.94 -20.97 10.28
CA LEU A 356 30.16 -20.82 8.84
C LEU A 356 28.90 -21.16 8.06
N TYR A 357 28.14 -22.15 8.52
CA TYR A 357 26.91 -22.59 7.88
C TYR A 357 25.65 -22.08 8.57
N SER A 358 25.77 -21.14 9.52
CA SER A 358 24.62 -20.49 10.15
C SER A 358 23.98 -19.45 9.24
N ASP A 359 22.69 -19.21 9.42
CA ASP A 359 21.98 -18.12 8.73
C ASP A 359 22.61 -16.75 9.02
N ALA A 360 23.19 -16.58 10.23
CA ALA A 360 23.86 -15.35 10.65
C ALA A 360 25.12 -15.03 9.83
N PHE A 361 25.85 -16.04 9.35
CA PHE A 361 27.00 -15.82 8.46
C PHE A 361 26.57 -15.84 6.99
N LEU A 362 25.82 -16.86 6.57
CA LEU A 362 25.42 -17.06 5.17
C LEU A 362 24.55 -15.92 4.63
N GLY A 363 23.71 -15.30 5.47
CA GLY A 363 22.93 -14.11 5.11
C GLY A 363 23.81 -12.89 4.77
N GLU A 364 25.02 -12.82 5.32
CA GLU A 364 25.93 -11.67 5.20
C GLU A 364 27.00 -11.86 4.11
N VAL A 365 27.13 -13.09 3.61
CA VAL A 365 28.06 -13.48 2.55
C VAL A 365 27.35 -14.06 1.34
N LEU A 366 26.20 -13.50 0.95
CA LEU A 366 25.36 -13.97 -0.17
C LEU A 366 26.13 -14.39 -1.43
N PRO A 367 27.16 -13.65 -1.91
CA PRO A 367 27.88 -14.04 -3.13
C PRO A 367 28.63 -15.37 -3.03
N VAL A 368 28.94 -15.84 -1.81
CA VAL A 368 29.60 -17.14 -1.54
C VAL A 368 28.71 -18.13 -0.80
N ALA A 369 27.50 -17.76 -0.41
CA ALA A 369 26.60 -18.61 0.38
C ALA A 369 26.24 -19.92 -0.34
N ARG A 370 25.96 -19.87 -1.65
CA ARG A 370 25.67 -21.08 -2.45
C ARG A 370 26.87 -22.04 -2.47
N LEU A 371 28.09 -21.50 -2.59
CA LEU A 371 29.32 -22.29 -2.59
C LEU A 371 29.47 -23.05 -1.27
N LEU A 372 29.33 -22.35 -0.13
CA LEU A 372 29.43 -22.96 1.19
C LEU A 372 28.33 -23.99 1.47
N GLN A 373 27.09 -23.74 1.03
CA GLN A 373 26.00 -24.71 1.17
C GLN A 373 26.25 -25.99 0.38
N LEU A 374 26.82 -25.89 -0.82
CA LEU A 374 27.18 -27.04 -1.64
C LEU A 374 28.37 -27.80 -1.03
N GLU A 375 29.35 -27.09 -0.48
CA GLU A 375 30.47 -27.66 0.27
C GLU A 375 29.97 -28.50 1.45
N LYS A 376 29.07 -27.96 2.28
CA LYS A 376 28.48 -28.70 3.41
C LYS A 376 27.77 -29.98 2.96
N ARG A 377 26.97 -29.89 1.89
CA ARG A 377 26.25 -31.06 1.34
C ARG A 377 27.20 -32.13 0.82
N LEU A 378 28.34 -31.75 0.24
CA LEU A 378 29.37 -32.69 -0.18
C LEU A 378 30.12 -33.31 1.00
N GLN A 379 30.41 -32.53 2.03
CA GLN A 379 31.01 -33.00 3.28
C GLN A 379 30.12 -34.04 3.97
N ASP A 380 28.82 -33.75 4.10
CA ASP A 380 27.83 -34.67 4.69
C ASP A 380 27.67 -35.97 3.88
N ALA A 381 27.85 -35.90 2.55
CA ALA A 381 27.83 -37.04 1.64
C ALA A 381 29.18 -37.79 1.56
N GLY A 382 30.20 -37.37 2.33
CA GLY A 382 31.51 -38.02 2.39
C GLY A 382 32.39 -37.84 1.15
N PHE A 383 32.18 -36.78 0.35
CA PHE A 383 32.91 -36.49 -0.90
C PHE A 383 32.95 -37.63 -1.94
N ALA A 384 32.15 -38.68 -1.75
CA ALA A 384 31.90 -39.76 -2.70
C ALA A 384 30.39 -39.85 -2.99
N PRO A 385 29.78 -38.78 -3.54
CA PRO A 385 28.35 -38.80 -3.80
C PRO A 385 28.03 -39.84 -4.87
N GLU A 386 26.98 -40.64 -4.66
CA GLU A 386 26.36 -41.47 -5.71
C GLU A 386 25.76 -40.61 -6.84
N ASP A 387 25.66 -39.29 -6.63
CA ASP A 387 25.01 -38.30 -7.49
C ASP A 387 26.03 -37.28 -8.03
N GLY A 388 26.56 -37.54 -9.24
CA GLY A 388 27.51 -36.65 -9.94
C GLY A 388 27.00 -35.23 -10.16
N THR A 389 25.68 -35.01 -10.09
CA THR A 389 25.07 -33.69 -10.25
C THR A 389 25.40 -32.73 -9.11
N LEU A 390 25.67 -33.23 -7.89
CA LEU A 390 26.07 -32.39 -6.76
C LEU A 390 27.51 -31.88 -6.91
N VAL A 391 28.40 -32.73 -7.44
CA VAL A 391 29.79 -32.36 -7.74
C VAL A 391 29.81 -31.30 -8.84
N ASP A 392 29.05 -31.51 -9.92
CA ASP A 392 28.92 -30.53 -11.00
C ASP A 392 28.41 -29.17 -10.49
N ALA A 393 27.37 -29.16 -9.66
CA ALA A 393 26.82 -27.93 -9.10
C ALA A 393 27.81 -27.19 -8.17
N TYR A 394 28.62 -27.94 -7.42
CA TYR A 394 29.68 -27.38 -6.58
C TYR A 394 30.80 -26.76 -7.42
N GLU A 395 31.28 -27.48 -8.44
CA GLU A 395 32.30 -26.99 -9.37
C GLU A 395 31.86 -25.72 -10.11
N GLU A 396 30.60 -25.66 -10.56
CA GLU A 396 30.02 -24.45 -11.14
C GLU A 396 30.08 -23.26 -10.15
N ALA A 397 29.85 -23.51 -8.86
CA ALA A 397 29.90 -22.47 -7.83
C ALA A 397 31.35 -22.02 -7.55
N VAL A 398 32.32 -22.94 -7.53
CA VAL A 398 33.75 -22.61 -7.40
C VAL A 398 34.21 -21.79 -8.61
N PHE A 399 33.82 -22.21 -9.82
CA PHE A 399 34.08 -21.46 -11.05
C PHE A 399 33.51 -20.04 -10.98
N ALA A 400 32.24 -19.89 -10.56
CA ALA A 400 31.61 -18.57 -10.42
C ALA A 400 32.32 -17.67 -9.40
N PHE A 401 32.82 -18.25 -8.29
CA PHE A 401 33.59 -17.52 -7.29
C PHE A 401 34.94 -17.04 -7.84
N ARG A 402 35.65 -17.88 -8.61
CA ARG A 402 37.00 -17.59 -9.16
C ARG A 402 36.99 -16.83 -10.48
N ASN A 403 35.83 -16.70 -11.12
CA ASN A 403 35.71 -16.00 -12.40
C ASN A 403 36.10 -14.51 -12.25
N PRO A 404 37.04 -13.99 -13.08
CA PRO A 404 37.45 -12.58 -13.06
C PRO A 404 36.31 -11.60 -13.39
N SER A 405 35.27 -12.06 -14.11
CA SER A 405 34.06 -11.27 -14.39
C SER A 405 33.07 -11.25 -13.21
N GLY A 406 33.34 -12.06 -12.17
CA GLY A 406 32.55 -12.19 -10.95
C GLY A 406 33.29 -11.63 -9.74
N LEU A 407 33.65 -12.49 -8.79
CA LEU A 407 34.34 -12.11 -7.54
C LEU A 407 35.86 -12.20 -7.64
N ASP A 408 36.40 -12.76 -8.73
CA ASP A 408 37.84 -12.96 -8.95
C ASP A 408 38.53 -13.66 -7.75
N GLY A 409 37.82 -14.60 -7.13
CA GLY A 409 38.30 -15.31 -5.95
C GLY A 409 38.44 -14.46 -4.70
N THR A 410 37.90 -13.24 -4.67
CA THR A 410 37.98 -12.31 -3.54
C THR A 410 36.61 -11.80 -3.12
N TYR A 411 36.37 -11.77 -1.81
CA TYR A 411 35.17 -11.18 -1.23
C TYR A 411 35.51 -10.49 0.09
N SER A 412 35.14 -9.22 0.20
CA SER A 412 35.30 -8.43 1.43
C SER A 412 33.93 -8.08 1.99
N PRO A 413 33.46 -8.76 3.06
CA PRO A 413 32.21 -8.42 3.73
C PRO A 413 32.26 -7.02 4.38
N ALA A 414 31.12 -6.55 4.87
CA ALA A 414 31.01 -5.26 5.55
C ALA A 414 31.90 -5.20 6.82
N PRO A 415 32.43 -4.00 7.17
CA PRO A 415 33.28 -3.82 8.34
C PRO A 415 32.52 -3.99 9.67
N PHE A 416 31.20 -3.81 9.65
CA PHE A 416 30.26 -4.02 10.74
C PHE A 416 29.15 -4.97 10.29
N ALA A 417 28.70 -5.86 11.16
CA ALA A 417 27.59 -6.77 10.87
C ALA A 417 26.64 -6.91 12.06
N PHE A 418 25.33 -6.83 11.81
CA PHE A 418 24.29 -6.80 12.85
C PHE A 418 23.20 -7.81 12.53
N SER A 419 22.65 -8.50 13.54
CA SER A 419 21.44 -9.29 13.32
C SER A 419 20.21 -8.39 13.35
N ARG A 420 19.15 -8.78 12.65
CA ARG A 420 17.88 -8.05 12.71
C ARG A 420 17.35 -7.91 14.12
N GLU A 421 17.39 -8.96 14.94
CA GLU A 421 16.89 -8.91 16.32
C GLU A 421 17.63 -7.87 17.18
N GLU A 422 18.95 -7.77 17.03
CA GLU A 422 19.77 -6.75 17.68
C GLU A 422 19.41 -5.35 17.21
N THR A 423 19.30 -5.15 15.89
CA THR A 423 18.91 -3.84 15.34
C THR A 423 17.48 -3.47 15.74
N ASP A 424 16.55 -4.42 15.79
CA ASP A 424 15.16 -4.18 16.11
C ASP A 424 14.98 -3.74 17.56
N THR A 425 15.70 -4.41 18.47
CA THR A 425 15.75 -4.07 19.89
C THR A 425 16.45 -2.74 20.10
N PHE A 426 17.61 -2.52 19.46
CA PHE A 426 18.33 -1.26 19.49
C PHE A 426 17.46 -0.08 19.06
N PHE A 427 16.74 -0.21 17.93
CA PHE A 427 15.90 0.87 17.42
C PHE A 427 14.71 1.17 18.33
N ALA A 428 14.08 0.15 18.92
CA ALA A 428 13.00 0.36 19.87
C ALA A 428 13.47 1.12 21.13
N LEU A 429 14.62 0.72 21.69
CA LEU A 429 15.22 1.40 22.85
C LEU A 429 15.67 2.83 22.51
N ARG A 430 16.29 3.00 21.34
CA ARG A 430 16.72 4.29 20.82
C ARG A 430 15.54 5.27 20.67
N GLU A 431 14.40 4.81 20.16
CA GLU A 431 13.20 5.64 20.01
C GLU A 431 12.63 6.10 21.35
N ASP A 432 12.54 5.18 22.33
CA ASP A 432 12.07 5.49 23.67
C ASP A 432 12.98 6.53 24.35
N LEU A 433 14.30 6.30 24.31
CA LEU A 433 15.28 7.26 24.81
C LEU A 433 15.24 8.58 24.06
N GLY A 434 15.10 8.56 22.74
CA GLY A 434 15.02 9.76 21.91
C GLY A 434 13.84 10.65 22.28
N LYS A 435 12.67 10.06 22.56
CA LYS A 435 11.47 10.79 23.02
C LYS A 435 11.68 11.42 24.40
N LYS A 436 12.26 10.66 25.34
CA LYS A 436 12.57 11.15 26.70
C LYS A 436 13.61 12.27 26.67
N LEU A 437 14.63 12.10 25.84
CA LEU A 437 15.71 13.07 25.65
C LEU A 437 15.19 14.36 25.02
N TYR A 438 14.35 14.26 24.00
CA TYR A 438 13.71 15.43 23.41
C TYR A 438 12.90 16.22 24.45
N ALA A 439 12.06 15.54 25.24
CA ALA A 439 11.30 16.19 26.32
C ALA A 439 12.22 16.88 27.33
N MET A 440 13.30 16.21 27.77
CA MET A 440 14.26 16.79 28.69
C MET A 440 15.02 17.99 28.09
N LEU A 441 15.43 17.92 26.83
CA LEU A 441 16.09 19.02 26.14
C LEU A 441 15.15 20.21 25.96
N VAL A 442 13.87 19.98 25.65
CA VAL A 442 12.84 21.03 25.59
C VAL A 442 12.71 21.74 26.93
N ASP A 443 12.59 20.99 28.04
CA ASP A 443 12.46 21.56 29.38
C ASP A 443 13.70 22.35 29.78
N THR A 444 14.88 21.77 29.55
CA THR A 444 16.17 22.37 29.94
C THR A 444 16.49 23.59 29.09
N CYS A 445 16.22 23.55 27.78
CA CYS A 445 16.38 24.67 26.88
C CYS A 445 15.38 25.79 27.22
N THR A 446 14.13 25.46 27.52
CA THR A 446 13.11 26.46 27.92
C THR A 446 13.51 27.19 29.20
N ALA A 447 14.13 26.48 30.15
CA ALA A 447 14.66 27.09 31.37
C ALA A 447 15.89 27.99 31.13
N ALA A 448 16.69 27.70 30.09
CA ALA A 448 17.88 28.46 29.74
C ALA A 448 17.58 29.72 28.90
N LEU A 449 16.43 29.80 28.24
CA LEU A 449 16.07 30.91 27.36
C LEU A 449 15.48 32.12 28.13
N PRO A 450 15.82 33.36 27.73
CA PRO A 450 15.33 34.57 28.38
C PRO A 450 13.83 34.84 28.12
N ASN A 451 13.27 34.39 26.99
CA ASN A 451 11.86 34.56 26.63
C ASN A 451 11.26 33.25 26.10
N LYS A 452 10.12 32.83 26.66
CA LYS A 452 9.46 31.55 26.38
C LYS A 452 8.71 31.60 25.05
N GLY A 453 9.36 31.10 24.00
CA GLY A 453 8.79 30.96 22.66
C GLY A 453 9.52 29.88 21.86
N LEU A 454 9.94 28.82 22.55
CA LEU A 454 10.64 27.68 21.96
C LEU A 454 9.67 26.91 21.07
N THR A 455 10.07 26.64 19.84
CA THR A 455 9.42 25.64 18.99
C THR A 455 10.47 24.79 18.31
N SER A 456 10.03 23.67 17.76
CA SER A 456 10.81 22.83 16.86
C SER A 456 10.45 23.22 15.42
N ASP A 457 11.14 24.22 14.86
CA ASP A 457 10.87 24.74 13.50
C ASP A 457 11.49 23.87 12.38
N VAL A 458 11.84 22.61 12.65
CA VAL A 458 12.24 21.68 11.60
C VAL A 458 11.16 20.64 11.38
N VAL A 459 10.72 20.56 10.12
CA VAL A 459 9.83 19.52 9.60
C VAL A 459 10.27 18.17 10.13
N GLY A 460 9.52 17.63 11.09
CA GLY A 460 9.72 16.30 11.63
C GLY A 460 11.08 16.08 12.31
N SER A 461 11.54 17.03 13.14
CA SER A 461 12.64 16.87 14.11
C SER A 461 13.73 15.89 13.65
N THR A 462 14.38 16.20 12.53
CA THR A 462 15.49 15.39 12.01
C THR A 462 16.71 15.42 12.94
N ASP A 463 16.70 16.19 14.02
CA ASP A 463 17.75 16.32 15.04
C ASP A 463 17.04 16.72 16.36
N CYS A 464 17.18 15.92 17.44
CA CYS A 464 16.51 16.20 18.73
C CYS A 464 17.05 17.42 19.45
N SER A 465 18.18 17.96 19.01
CA SER A 465 18.79 19.17 19.56
C SER A 465 18.36 20.43 18.82
N LEU A 466 17.63 20.33 17.72
CA LEU A 466 17.36 21.46 16.84
C LEU A 466 16.08 22.20 17.25
N PHE A 467 16.26 23.45 17.64
CA PHE A 467 15.19 24.31 18.11
C PHE A 467 15.24 25.69 17.47
N SER A 468 14.25 26.48 17.87
CA SER A 468 14.10 27.84 17.40
C SER A 468 13.38 28.68 18.45
N ALA A 469 13.80 29.93 18.58
CA ALA A 469 13.28 30.88 19.55
C ALA A 469 13.27 32.29 18.95
N THR A 470 12.42 33.16 19.48
CA THR A 470 12.45 34.59 19.14
C THR A 470 13.33 35.30 20.16
N LEU A 471 14.49 35.76 19.71
CA LEU A 471 15.55 36.33 20.56
C LEU A 471 15.99 37.68 20.02
N THR A 472 16.52 38.54 20.89
CA THR A 472 17.19 39.76 20.43
C THR A 472 18.60 39.42 19.94
N LYS A 473 19.21 40.30 19.12
CA LYS A 473 20.63 40.17 18.75
C LYS A 473 21.51 40.03 20.00
N ARG A 474 21.25 40.84 21.03
CA ARG A 474 21.99 40.76 22.31
C ARG A 474 21.87 39.38 22.95
N ASP A 475 20.66 38.82 23.03
CA ASP A 475 20.46 37.49 23.62
C ASP A 475 21.23 36.39 22.87
N VAL A 476 21.22 36.45 21.52
CA VAL A 476 21.96 35.48 20.69
C VAL A 476 23.47 35.56 20.97
N MET A 477 24.02 36.77 21.02
CA MET A 477 25.44 36.98 21.30
C MET A 477 25.80 36.54 22.73
N ASP A 478 25.02 36.95 23.73
CA ASP A 478 25.24 36.59 25.14
C ASP A 478 25.18 35.08 25.36
N LEU A 479 24.19 34.39 24.78
CA LEU A 479 24.08 32.92 24.87
C LEU A 479 25.24 32.22 24.15
N SER A 480 25.64 32.69 22.96
CA SER A 480 26.73 32.07 22.20
C SER A 480 28.08 32.13 22.93
N LEU A 481 28.32 33.20 23.69
CA LEU A 481 29.55 33.41 24.44
C LEU A 481 29.55 32.67 25.79
N ASN A 482 28.44 32.75 26.52
CA ASN A 482 28.39 32.34 27.92
C ASN A 482 27.80 30.94 28.16
N ASP A 483 27.05 30.38 27.21
CA ASP A 483 26.47 29.04 27.33
C ASP A 483 26.95 28.12 26.20
N VAL A 484 27.77 27.14 26.56
CA VAL A 484 28.40 26.21 25.62
C VAL A 484 27.42 25.26 24.94
N ARG A 485 26.18 25.17 25.45
CA ARG A 485 25.14 24.28 24.94
C ARG A 485 24.47 24.81 23.68
N PHE A 486 24.55 26.12 23.42
CA PHE A 486 23.90 26.75 22.26
C PHE A 486 24.84 26.84 21.05
N TYR A 487 24.31 26.47 19.88
CA TYR A 487 24.96 26.65 18.59
C TYR A 487 23.97 27.22 17.57
N PHE A 488 24.15 28.49 17.19
CA PHE A 488 23.18 29.22 16.36
C PHE A 488 23.45 29.02 14.86
N LEU A 489 22.42 28.57 14.14
CA LEU A 489 22.50 28.14 12.75
C LEU A 489 22.09 29.22 11.74
N GLY A 490 21.07 29.99 12.05
CA GLY A 490 20.48 30.93 11.08
C GLY A 490 19.12 31.45 11.51
N VAL A 491 18.45 32.14 10.59
CA VAL A 491 17.09 32.66 10.81
C VAL A 491 16.08 31.55 10.52
N ALA A 492 15.11 31.38 11.42
CA ALA A 492 14.06 30.35 11.39
C ALA A 492 12.77 30.84 10.73
N ALA A 493 11.82 29.91 10.56
CA ALA A 493 10.50 30.19 10.00
C ALA A 493 9.64 31.06 10.92
N PRO A 494 8.76 31.92 10.39
CA PRO A 494 7.87 32.74 11.21
C PRO A 494 6.97 31.88 12.12
N TYR A 495 6.70 32.41 13.32
CA TYR A 495 5.81 31.81 14.32
C TYR A 495 4.45 32.54 14.31
N MET A 496 3.35 31.78 14.24
CA MET A 496 1.97 32.24 14.23
C MET A 496 1.15 31.63 15.37
N GLU A 497 1.07 32.29 16.52
CA GLU A 497 0.48 31.81 17.78
C GLU A 497 -0.86 31.03 17.67
N GLU A 498 -1.69 31.31 16.66
CA GLU A 498 -2.97 30.63 16.38
C GLU A 498 -2.84 29.19 15.87
N TYR A 499 -1.63 28.72 15.51
CA TYR A 499 -1.37 27.40 14.94
C TYR A 499 -0.57 26.49 15.89
N PRO A 500 -0.71 25.14 15.78
CA PRO A 500 0.10 24.21 16.54
C PRO A 500 1.60 24.46 16.34
N ALA A 501 2.38 24.43 17.43
CA ALA A 501 3.83 24.62 17.45
C ALA A 501 4.60 23.56 16.66
N ASN A 502 4.70 23.67 15.32
CA ASN A 502 5.48 22.86 14.38
C ASN A 502 5.42 23.46 12.94
N ILE A 503 5.53 22.63 11.88
CA ILE A 503 5.40 22.99 10.45
C ILE A 503 4.13 23.77 10.10
N GLU A 504 3.07 23.60 10.90
CA GLU A 504 1.79 24.27 10.75
C GLU A 504 1.92 25.80 10.79
N HIS A 505 2.86 26.35 11.56
CA HIS A 505 3.15 27.81 11.58
C HIS A 505 3.66 28.33 10.25
N ALA A 506 4.57 27.59 9.63
CA ALA A 506 5.17 27.97 8.37
C ALA A 506 4.21 27.78 7.19
N LEU A 507 3.38 26.74 7.23
CA LEU A 507 2.31 26.55 6.26
C LEU A 507 1.27 27.67 6.40
N ALA A 508 0.91 28.07 7.62
CA ALA A 508 0.03 29.21 7.85
C ALA A 508 0.61 30.51 7.28
N ALA A 509 1.90 30.76 7.47
CA ALA A 509 2.60 31.91 6.89
C ALA A 509 2.62 31.87 5.35
N ALA A 510 2.95 30.74 4.75
CA ALA A 510 2.97 30.59 3.29
C ALA A 510 1.57 30.73 2.67
N ILE A 511 0.53 30.23 3.34
CA ILE A 511 -0.88 30.39 2.92
C ILE A 511 -1.31 31.86 3.04
N ALA A 512 -0.86 32.59 4.07
CA ALA A 512 -1.15 34.00 4.25
C ALA A 512 -0.55 34.87 3.13
N GLU A 513 0.68 34.54 2.69
CA GLU A 513 1.39 35.22 1.59
C GLU A 513 0.85 34.84 0.21
N ASN A 514 0.42 33.59 0.01
CA ASN A 514 -0.04 33.06 -1.29
C ASN A 514 -1.41 32.36 -1.18
N LYS A 515 -2.45 33.14 -0.90
CA LYS A 515 -3.85 32.70 -0.62
C LYS A 515 -4.51 31.82 -1.69
N LEU A 516 -3.92 31.67 -2.88
CA LEU A 516 -4.47 30.94 -4.04
C LEU A 516 -3.65 29.72 -4.48
N LEU A 517 -2.49 29.46 -3.87
CA LEU A 517 -1.66 28.31 -4.22
C LEU A 517 -2.19 27.06 -3.48
N LYS A 518 -2.66 26.06 -4.24
CA LYS A 518 -2.90 24.71 -3.71
C LYS A 518 -1.55 24.11 -3.31
N GLN A 519 -1.16 24.28 -2.05
CA GLN A 519 -0.13 23.43 -1.48
C GLN A 519 -0.77 22.06 -1.21
N ALA A 520 -0.17 20.99 -1.72
CA ALA A 520 -0.57 19.62 -1.42
C ALA A 520 -0.17 19.30 0.03
N VAL A 521 -0.84 19.94 0.99
CA VAL A 521 -0.67 19.64 2.40
C VAL A 521 -1.50 18.39 2.63
N TYR A 522 -0.81 17.26 2.85
CA TYR A 522 -1.42 16.03 3.31
C TYR A 522 -2.32 16.37 4.49
N LYS A 523 -3.61 16.11 4.32
CA LYS A 523 -4.58 16.13 5.41
C LYS A 523 -4.00 15.19 6.48
N VAL A 524 -3.52 15.73 7.59
CA VAL A 524 -2.98 14.94 8.70
C VAL A 524 -4.16 14.20 9.32
N ASP A 525 -4.48 13.04 8.75
CA ASP A 525 -5.44 12.12 9.32
C ASP A 525 -4.89 11.59 10.64
N LYS A 526 -5.75 11.38 11.64
CA LYS A 526 -5.33 10.77 12.91
C LYS A 526 -4.79 9.34 12.74
N GLU A 527 -5.20 8.66 11.68
CA GLU A 527 -4.64 7.37 11.25
C GLU A 527 -3.26 7.49 10.59
N PHE A 528 -2.91 8.69 10.10
CA PHE A 528 -1.60 9.03 9.57
C PHE A 528 -0.68 9.63 10.62
N LEU A 529 -1.12 9.90 11.86
CA LEU A 529 -0.23 10.36 12.92
C LEU A 529 0.96 9.39 13.10
N PRO A 530 0.78 8.05 13.16
CA PRO A 530 1.90 7.11 13.22
C PRO A 530 2.77 7.10 11.96
N TYR A 531 2.19 7.35 10.78
CA TYR A 531 2.93 7.38 9.50
C TYR A 531 3.66 8.71 9.26
N SER A 532 3.12 9.82 9.75
CA SER A 532 3.80 11.11 9.84
C SER A 532 4.91 11.01 10.89
N ILE A 533 4.67 10.33 12.03
CA ILE A 533 5.69 9.96 13.01
C ILE A 533 6.78 9.05 12.40
N ASN A 534 6.45 8.25 11.39
CA ASN A 534 7.41 7.41 10.65
C ASN A 534 8.07 8.10 9.45
N TYR A 535 7.56 9.25 8.98
CA TYR A 535 8.36 10.24 8.23
C TYR A 535 9.15 11.16 9.21
N MET A 536 8.89 11.09 10.52
CA MET A 536 9.57 11.82 11.62
C MET A 536 10.67 10.98 12.30
N ALA A 537 11.23 10.00 11.59
CA ALA A 537 12.33 9.16 12.04
C ALA A 537 13.37 9.20 10.91
N PRO A 538 14.48 9.96 11.05
CA PRO A 538 15.41 9.79 12.17
C PRO A 538 15.66 11.05 13.01
N LEU A 539 15.70 10.89 14.33
CA LEU A 539 16.49 11.76 15.20
C LEU A 539 17.96 11.60 14.77
N ASN A 540 18.47 12.43 13.84
CA ASN A 540 19.91 12.48 13.65
C ASN A 540 20.54 12.79 15.00
N LEU A 541 21.61 12.05 15.29
CA LEU A 541 22.35 12.29 16.51
C LEU A 541 22.87 13.73 16.47
N PRO A 542 22.70 14.51 17.55
CA PRO A 542 23.29 15.83 17.63
C PRO A 542 24.79 15.74 17.35
N GLN A 543 25.36 16.71 16.63
CA GLN A 543 26.80 16.67 16.32
C GLN A 543 27.65 16.54 17.60
N GLY A 544 27.26 17.22 18.69
CA GLY A 544 27.94 17.08 19.98
C GLY A 544 27.88 15.67 20.58
N PHE A 545 26.81 14.89 20.31
CA PHE A 545 26.75 13.48 20.68
C PHE A 545 27.69 12.64 19.80
N ILE A 546 27.71 12.89 18.49
CA ILE A 546 28.60 12.19 17.56
C ILE A 546 30.07 12.39 17.97
N ASP A 547 30.43 13.61 18.35
CA ASP A 547 31.78 13.94 18.79
C ASP A 547 32.14 13.18 20.09
N GLN A 548 31.21 13.09 21.06
CA GLN A 548 31.40 12.29 22.27
C GLN A 548 31.54 10.79 21.98
N LEU A 549 30.68 10.26 21.10
CA LEU A 549 30.72 8.86 20.67
C LEU A 549 32.06 8.52 20.00
N ARG A 550 32.52 9.38 19.09
CA ARG A 550 33.80 9.20 18.39
C ARG A 550 35.02 9.35 19.32
N ALA A 551 34.89 10.10 20.42
CA ALA A 551 35.94 10.16 21.44
C ALA A 551 36.06 8.85 22.25
N GLN A 552 34.96 8.10 22.40
CA GLN A 552 34.94 6.83 23.14
C GLN A 552 35.25 5.62 22.25
N VAL A 553 34.88 5.70 20.98
CA VAL A 553 34.98 4.59 20.03
C VAL A 553 36.17 4.79 19.10
N SER A 554 37.16 3.90 19.19
CA SER A 554 38.30 3.90 18.24
C SER A 554 37.88 3.34 16.87
N SER A 555 37.21 4.15 16.04
CA SER A 555 36.78 3.71 14.71
C SER A 555 37.85 3.96 13.65
N LYS A 556 38.17 2.92 12.85
CA LYS A 556 38.91 3.08 11.58
C LYS A 556 38.02 3.61 10.45
N ASP A 557 36.70 3.53 10.61
CA ASP A 557 35.68 4.02 9.67
C ASP A 557 34.72 4.97 10.41
N THR A 558 34.76 6.25 10.06
CA THR A 558 34.13 7.37 10.79
C THR A 558 32.62 7.52 10.59
N LEU A 559 31.90 6.47 10.17
CA LEU A 559 30.52 6.60 9.68
C LEU A 559 29.56 5.48 10.17
N PHE A 560 29.91 4.75 11.22
CA PHE A 560 29.06 3.63 11.70
C PHE A 560 27.68 4.13 12.16
N GLU A 561 27.63 5.29 12.80
CA GLU A 561 26.40 5.94 13.25
C GLU A 561 25.50 6.35 12.08
N GLN A 562 26.11 6.68 10.94
CA GLN A 562 25.40 6.96 9.69
C GLN A 562 24.87 5.68 9.03
N LEU A 563 25.62 4.57 9.12
CA LEU A 563 25.15 3.26 8.64
C LEU A 563 23.94 2.77 9.46
N LEU A 564 23.98 2.90 10.79
CA LEU A 564 22.83 2.61 11.66
C LEU A 564 21.65 3.56 11.41
N GLY A 565 21.92 4.85 11.19
CA GLY A 565 20.90 5.83 10.80
C GLY A 565 20.23 5.47 9.48
N PHE A 566 21.02 5.08 8.47
CA PHE A 566 20.48 4.64 7.19
C PHE A 566 19.64 3.36 7.31
N GLN A 567 20.08 2.37 8.10
CA GLN A 567 19.32 1.15 8.37
C GLN A 567 17.98 1.44 9.05
N TYR A 568 17.98 2.38 9.99
CA TYR A 568 16.76 2.88 10.61
C TYR A 568 15.84 3.51 9.56
N ASP A 569 16.36 4.39 8.70
CA ASP A 569 15.58 5.05 7.65
C ASP A 569 14.97 4.05 6.66
N LEU A 570 15.69 3.00 6.26
CA LEU A 570 15.16 1.94 5.39
C LEU A 570 13.96 1.19 5.98
N ARG A 571 13.90 1.05 7.31
CA ARG A 571 12.83 0.34 8.01
C ARG A 571 11.52 1.12 8.00
N PHE A 572 11.60 2.45 7.99
CA PHE A 572 10.45 3.35 8.12
C PHE A 572 10.15 4.17 6.85
N ALA A 573 11.06 4.19 5.88
CA ALA A 573 10.89 4.88 4.60
C ALA A 573 9.74 4.28 3.77
N HIS A 574 8.95 5.17 3.16
CA HIS A 574 7.84 4.76 2.31
C HIS A 574 8.34 4.05 1.04
N PRO A 575 7.89 2.80 0.76
CA PRO A 575 8.48 1.93 -0.26
C PRO A 575 8.32 2.41 -1.72
N LEU A 576 7.54 3.47 -1.97
CA LEU A 576 7.27 3.98 -3.31
C LEU A 576 8.13 5.17 -3.74
N ASN A 577 8.87 5.84 -2.84
CA ASN A 577 9.43 7.18 -3.11
C ASN A 577 10.96 7.27 -3.21
N VAL A 578 11.71 6.20 -2.91
CA VAL A 578 13.17 6.19 -3.07
C VAL A 578 13.55 5.21 -4.19
N SER A 579 14.03 5.72 -5.32
CA SER A 579 14.43 4.92 -6.48
C SER A 579 15.49 3.87 -6.14
N GLY A 580 16.43 4.19 -5.24
CA GLY A 580 17.40 3.24 -4.70
C GLY A 580 16.77 2.07 -3.93
N TYR A 581 15.68 2.31 -3.21
CA TYR A 581 14.95 1.32 -2.42
C TYR A 581 14.27 0.25 -3.30
N ARG A 582 13.69 0.67 -4.43
CA ARG A 582 13.11 -0.28 -5.41
C ARG A 582 14.17 -1.18 -6.05
N ILE A 583 15.38 -0.66 -6.25
CA ILE A 583 16.50 -1.40 -6.82
C ILE A 583 17.01 -2.43 -5.78
N LEU A 584 17.30 -2.00 -4.55
CA LEU A 584 17.75 -2.87 -3.45
C LEU A 584 16.74 -3.98 -3.14
N ARG A 585 15.45 -3.66 -3.05
CA ARG A 585 14.41 -4.67 -2.77
C ARG A 585 14.25 -5.70 -3.89
N ARG A 586 14.51 -5.32 -5.14
CA ARG A 586 14.55 -6.27 -6.27
C ARG A 586 15.78 -7.18 -6.19
N PHE A 587 16.92 -6.68 -5.73
CA PHE A 587 18.12 -7.50 -5.51
C PHE A 587 17.97 -8.46 -4.32
N LEU A 588 17.19 -8.09 -3.31
CA LEU A 588 16.95 -8.88 -2.09
C LEU A 588 15.69 -9.76 -2.15
N GLN A 589 14.98 -9.83 -3.29
CA GLN A 589 13.82 -10.69 -3.44
C GLN A 589 14.23 -12.17 -3.30
N GLY A 590 13.88 -12.78 -2.16
CA GLY A 590 14.20 -14.19 -1.85
C GLY A 590 15.43 -14.38 -0.95
N ALA A 591 16.11 -13.31 -0.52
CA ALA A 591 17.15 -13.37 0.49
C ALA A 591 16.56 -13.35 1.91
N SER A 592 17.32 -13.76 2.92
CA SER A 592 16.90 -13.62 4.33
C SER A 592 16.70 -12.14 4.67
N ASP A 593 15.83 -11.86 5.64
CA ASP A 593 15.57 -10.48 6.08
C ASP A 593 16.85 -9.78 6.60
N ASP A 594 17.87 -10.56 7.03
CA ASP A 594 19.19 -10.09 7.45
C ASP A 594 20.13 -9.71 6.28
N ALA A 595 19.83 -10.10 5.04
CA ALA A 595 20.71 -9.87 3.89
C ALA A 595 20.86 -8.40 3.46
N GLY A 596 19.92 -7.54 3.90
CA GLY A 596 19.96 -6.11 3.64
C GLY A 596 21.02 -5.34 4.43
N TYR A 597 21.70 -5.97 5.41
CA TYR A 597 22.51 -5.26 6.39
C TYR A 597 24.02 -5.24 6.09
N CYS A 598 24.56 -6.18 5.28
CA CYS A 598 26.01 -6.23 4.96
C CYS A 598 26.43 -6.25 3.49
N LEU A 599 25.54 -6.01 2.52
CA LEU A 599 25.96 -5.92 1.12
C LEU A 599 26.87 -4.68 0.90
N GLN A 600 28.00 -4.85 0.21
CA GLN A 600 28.86 -3.71 -0.21
C GLN A 600 28.10 -2.62 -0.97
N ALA A 601 26.98 -2.98 -1.62
CA ALA A 601 26.08 -2.02 -2.26
C ALA A 601 25.60 -0.91 -1.29
N PHE A 602 25.43 -1.20 0.00
CA PHE A 602 25.09 -0.22 1.04
C PHE A 602 26.22 0.76 1.35
N LYS A 603 27.48 0.34 1.26
CA LYS A 603 28.68 1.19 1.49
C LYS A 603 28.82 2.31 0.46
N ASN A 604 28.39 2.07 -0.77
CA ASN A 604 28.44 3.06 -1.84
C ASN A 604 27.16 3.89 -1.92
N PHE A 605 26.05 3.41 -1.34
CA PHE A 605 24.79 4.14 -1.36
C PHE A 605 24.83 5.42 -0.52
N THR A 606 25.42 5.40 0.67
CA THR A 606 25.63 6.62 1.50
C THR A 606 26.54 7.64 0.81
N LYS A 607 27.43 7.20 -0.09
CA LYS A 607 28.25 8.06 -0.96
C LYS A 607 27.52 8.56 -2.22
N MET A 608 26.46 7.86 -2.65
CA MET A 608 25.59 8.22 -3.78
C MET A 608 24.39 9.09 -3.37
N SER A 609 24.07 9.13 -2.07
CA SER A 609 22.97 9.89 -1.47
C SER A 609 23.19 11.41 -1.25
N PRO A 610 24.38 12.02 -1.39
CA PRO A 610 24.47 13.47 -1.38
C PRO A 610 24.30 13.97 -2.82
N ASN A 611 23.04 14.05 -3.27
CA ASN A 611 22.58 14.92 -4.36
C ASN A 611 21.07 15.14 -4.24
#